data_AF-A5DKK8-F1
#
_entry.id   AF-A5DKK8-F1
#
_cell.length_a   1.000
_cell.length_b   1.000
_cell.length_c   1.000
_cell.angle_alpha   90.00
_cell.angle_beta   90.00
_cell.angle_gamma   90.00
#
_symmetry.space_group_name_H-M   'P 1'
#
loop_
_entity.id
_entity.type
_entity.pdbx_description
1 polymer ?
#
loop_
_entity_poly.entity_id
_entity_poly.type
_entity_poly.pdbx_seq_one_letter_code
_entity_poly.pdbx_strand_id
1 'polypeptide(L)'
;MDKLLQWSIAQQSGDKEAMAKIGQPDPKMLEQLFGGPDEPALMKHAMTLISSDEASMENKEVSFENFEMLIENMDNANNIENLKLWPSLIAQLDTKVPDSLRVYAASCIAIAVQNNPKAQDDFLRHPEGFKQVLALAEDSSIDKELHLKCLSAISSVLRNHQEAYNRFDQLNGWKILKFNKDADHKSKIRVLSIMSAVLSTGLDDKKTKHIQDENLTNFIVSVMQKDGHIGCIDKALNIITQLSQLKYPFSATEISDLVQGLERVEDLRDQLTLDDLHAAKQVVS
;
A
#
# COMPACT_ATOMS: atom_id res chain seq x y z
N MET A 1 5.49 45.42 1.26
CA MET A 1 5.74 44.99 2.65
C MET A 1 4.94 45.85 3.64
N ASP A 2 4.99 47.19 3.55
CA ASP A 2 4.28 48.10 4.47
C ASP A 2 2.74 47.92 4.55
N LYS A 3 2.08 47.70 3.41
CA LYS A 3 0.61 47.49 3.39
C LYS A 3 0.18 46.22 4.14
N LEU A 4 0.98 45.14 4.11
CA LEU A 4 0.67 43.92 4.86
C LEU A 4 0.89 44.06 6.35
N LEU A 5 1.95 44.77 6.75
CA LEU A 5 2.20 45.04 8.16
C LEU A 5 1.06 45.88 8.75
N GLN A 6 0.62 46.92 8.02
CA GLN A 6 -0.50 47.76 8.41
C GLN A 6 -1.82 46.98 8.48
N TRP A 7 -2.05 46.08 7.51
CA TRP A 7 -3.23 45.21 7.51
C TRP A 7 -3.22 44.24 8.71
N SER A 8 -2.09 43.59 9.00
CA SER A 8 -1.94 42.65 10.13
C SER A 8 -2.17 43.33 11.48
N ILE A 9 -1.65 44.55 11.65
CA ILE A 9 -1.88 45.36 12.86
C ILE A 9 -3.35 45.73 13.00
N ALA A 10 -4.00 46.17 11.91
CA ALA A 10 -5.44 46.52 11.91
C ALA A 10 -6.33 45.29 12.19
N GLN A 11 -5.95 44.11 11.70
CA GLN A 11 -6.61 42.84 11.98
C GLN A 11 -6.49 42.46 13.47
N GLN A 12 -5.29 42.57 14.06
CA GLN A 12 -5.07 42.27 15.48
C GLN A 12 -5.75 43.27 16.42
N SER A 13 -5.84 44.54 16.04
CA SER A 13 -6.50 45.58 16.83
C SER A 13 -8.03 45.57 16.69
N GLY A 14 -8.59 44.83 15.74
CA GLY A 14 -10.04 44.78 15.47
C GLY A 14 -10.60 46.05 14.82
N ASP A 15 -9.74 46.88 14.21
CA ASP A 15 -10.13 48.15 13.60
C ASP A 15 -10.72 47.94 12.19
N LYS A 16 -12.05 47.81 12.14
CA LYS A 16 -12.81 47.54 10.92
C LYS A 16 -12.73 48.67 9.88
N GLU A 17 -12.56 49.92 10.31
CA GLU A 17 -12.45 51.06 9.38
C GLU A 17 -11.06 51.12 8.74
N ALA A 18 -10.01 50.83 9.51
CA ALA A 18 -8.66 50.71 8.99
C ALA A 18 -8.54 49.54 8.00
N MET A 19 -9.14 48.38 8.30
CA MET A 19 -9.18 47.24 7.39
C MET A 19 -9.87 47.56 6.06
N ALA A 20 -11.00 48.29 6.10
CA ALA A 20 -11.73 48.69 4.90
C ALA A 20 -10.94 49.67 4.03
N LYS A 21 -10.14 50.56 4.63
CA LYS A 21 -9.26 51.49 3.90
C LYS A 21 -8.02 50.84 3.30
N ILE A 22 -7.44 49.85 3.98
CA ILE A 22 -6.23 49.15 3.52
C ILE A 22 -6.54 48.17 2.38
N GLY A 23 -7.74 47.56 2.42
CA GLY A 23 -8.17 46.53 1.46
C GLY A 23 -7.60 45.15 1.80
N GLN A 24 -8.12 44.09 1.14
CA GLN A 24 -7.57 42.75 1.31
C GLN A 24 -6.17 42.65 0.68
N PRO A 25 -5.15 42.12 1.39
CA PRO A 25 -3.83 41.92 0.83
C PRO A 25 -3.83 40.88 -0.28
N ASP A 26 -2.79 40.91 -1.11
CA ASP A 26 -2.54 39.88 -2.13
C ASP A 26 -2.46 38.49 -1.48
N PRO A 27 -3.24 37.50 -1.94
CA PRO A 27 -3.20 36.12 -1.46
C PRO A 27 -1.79 35.53 -1.39
N LYS A 28 -0.92 35.79 -2.37
CA LYS A 28 0.46 35.29 -2.35
C LYS A 28 1.30 35.91 -1.24
N MET A 29 1.02 37.17 -0.90
CA MET A 29 1.72 37.84 0.21
C MET A 29 1.18 37.41 1.56
N LEU A 30 -0.10 37.01 1.64
CA LEU A 30 -0.67 36.38 2.83
C LEU A 30 -0.07 34.99 3.06
N GLU A 31 0.06 34.17 2.02
CA GLU A 31 0.75 32.87 2.10
C GLU A 31 2.21 33.01 2.52
N GLN A 32 2.91 34.04 2.04
CA GLN A 32 4.29 34.33 2.49
C GLN A 32 4.37 34.80 3.94
N LEU A 33 3.31 35.40 4.49
CA LEU A 33 3.29 35.98 5.84
C LEU A 33 2.75 35.01 6.90
N PHE A 34 1.75 34.21 6.54
CA PHE A 34 1.05 33.28 7.43
C PHE A 34 1.40 31.81 7.18
N GLY A 35 2.19 31.52 6.14
CA GLY A 35 2.36 30.18 5.60
C GLY A 35 1.25 29.85 4.59
N GLY A 36 1.53 28.92 3.68
CA GLY A 36 0.48 28.28 2.89
C GLY A 36 -0.51 27.51 3.79
N PRO A 37 -1.62 26.99 3.24
CA PRO A 37 -2.50 26.10 3.98
C PRO A 37 -1.70 24.97 4.64
N ASP A 38 -2.06 24.64 5.88
CA ASP A 38 -1.45 23.50 6.57
C ASP A 38 -1.80 22.18 5.88
N GLU A 39 -0.99 21.15 6.10
CA GLU A 39 -1.18 19.84 5.47
C GLU A 39 -2.59 19.25 5.71
N PRO A 40 -3.20 19.35 6.91
CA PRO A 40 -4.59 18.93 7.12
C PRO A 40 -5.61 19.66 6.25
N ALA A 41 -5.45 20.97 6.02
CA ALA A 41 -6.31 21.72 5.11
C ALA A 41 -6.12 21.27 3.66
N LEU A 42 -4.88 21.02 3.23
CA LEU A 42 -4.56 20.49 1.90
C LEU A 42 -5.17 19.10 1.69
N MET A 43 -5.07 18.20 2.67
CA MET A 43 -5.68 16.87 2.62
C MET A 43 -7.20 16.93 2.41
N LYS A 44 -7.89 17.80 3.17
CA LYS A 44 -9.34 18.00 3.03
C LYS A 44 -9.70 18.60 1.68
N HIS A 45 -8.92 19.57 1.21
CA HIS A 45 -9.14 20.21 -0.08
C HIS A 45 -9.02 19.20 -1.23
N ALA A 46 -7.96 18.39 -1.23
CA ALA A 46 -7.77 17.32 -2.20
C ALA A 46 -8.97 16.35 -2.21
N MET A 47 -9.42 15.88 -1.04
CA MET A 47 -10.54 14.95 -0.95
C MET A 47 -11.88 15.57 -1.40
N THR A 48 -12.05 16.87 -1.17
CA THR A 48 -13.23 17.63 -1.66
C THR A 48 -13.25 17.68 -3.19
N LEU A 49 -12.11 17.97 -3.82
CA LEU A 49 -12.00 17.99 -5.28
C LEU A 49 -12.17 16.60 -5.90
N ILE A 50 -11.54 15.57 -5.32
CA ILE A 50 -11.70 14.17 -5.73
C ILE A 50 -13.18 13.77 -5.75
N SER A 51 -13.92 14.15 -4.70
CA SER A 51 -15.32 13.78 -4.51
C SER A 51 -16.32 14.68 -5.26
N SER A 52 -15.87 15.72 -5.96
CA SER A 52 -16.75 16.70 -6.62
C SER A 52 -17.24 16.19 -7.97
N ASP A 53 -18.55 16.24 -8.21
CA ASP A 53 -19.11 15.93 -9.53
C ASP A 53 -18.83 17.03 -10.58
N GLU A 54 -18.43 18.22 -10.13
CA GLU A 54 -18.14 19.37 -10.99
C GLU A 54 -16.66 19.46 -11.40
N ALA A 55 -15.77 18.74 -10.69
CA ALA A 55 -14.35 18.75 -11.01
C ALA A 55 -14.06 17.94 -12.28
N SER A 56 -13.20 18.49 -13.14
CA SER A 56 -12.69 17.76 -14.31
C SER A 56 -11.89 16.53 -13.87
N MET A 57 -11.81 15.54 -14.75
CA MET A 57 -11.02 14.33 -14.52
C MET A 57 -9.56 14.64 -14.16
N GLU A 58 -8.92 15.51 -14.94
CA GLU A 58 -7.54 15.95 -14.71
C GLU A 58 -7.36 16.60 -13.33
N ASN A 59 -8.31 17.44 -12.90
CA ASN A 59 -8.25 18.05 -11.56
C ASN A 59 -8.39 17.02 -10.45
N LYS A 60 -9.16 15.94 -10.65
CA LYS A 60 -9.28 14.84 -9.69
C LYS A 60 -7.99 14.03 -9.60
N GLU A 61 -7.37 13.72 -10.74
CA GLU A 61 -6.10 12.99 -10.81
C GLU A 61 -4.98 13.78 -10.11
N VAL A 62 -4.83 15.08 -10.41
CA VAL A 62 -3.88 15.97 -9.71
C VAL A 62 -4.19 16.06 -8.21
N SER A 63 -5.47 16.09 -7.83
CA SER A 63 -5.85 16.12 -6.41
C SER A 63 -5.48 14.82 -5.69
N PHE A 64 -5.60 13.67 -6.36
CA PHE A 64 -5.13 12.40 -5.84
C PHE A 64 -3.62 12.36 -5.67
N GLU A 65 -2.85 12.82 -6.66
CA GLU A 65 -1.40 12.90 -6.57
C GLU A 65 -0.95 13.77 -5.39
N ASN A 66 -1.60 14.93 -5.21
CA ASN A 66 -1.34 15.80 -4.06
C ASN A 66 -1.69 15.12 -2.73
N PHE A 67 -2.81 14.40 -2.66
CA PHE A 67 -3.19 13.66 -1.47
C PHE A 67 -2.20 12.53 -1.17
N GLU A 68 -1.81 11.77 -2.19
CA GLU A 68 -0.84 10.66 -2.10
C GLU A 68 0.51 11.14 -1.56
N MET A 69 1.05 12.25 -2.08
CA MET A 69 2.29 12.86 -1.57
C MET A 69 2.18 13.27 -0.10
N LEU A 70 1.05 13.83 0.34
CA LEU A 70 0.87 14.26 1.73
C LEU A 70 0.86 13.07 2.69
N ILE A 71 0.24 11.96 2.32
CA ILE A 71 0.11 10.76 3.17
C ILE A 71 1.32 9.84 3.13
N GLU A 72 2.33 10.12 2.29
CA GLU A 72 3.67 9.52 2.47
C GLU A 72 4.27 9.91 3.82
N ASN A 73 3.87 11.06 4.38
CA ASN A 73 4.14 11.39 5.76
C ASN A 73 3.21 10.59 6.69
N MET A 74 3.81 9.83 7.60
CA MET A 74 3.09 8.96 8.54
C MET A 74 2.12 9.70 9.46
N ASP A 75 2.42 10.94 9.88
CA ASP A 75 1.53 11.74 10.71
C ASP A 75 0.27 12.15 9.93
N ASN A 76 0.42 12.52 8.66
CA ASN A 76 -0.70 12.81 7.77
C ASN A 76 -1.53 11.55 7.47
N ALA A 77 -0.89 10.42 7.19
CA ALA A 77 -1.59 9.14 7.03
C ALA A 77 -2.44 8.80 8.26
N ASN A 78 -1.89 9.00 9.46
CA ASN A 78 -2.60 8.83 10.72
C ASN A 78 -3.72 9.84 10.95
N ASN A 79 -3.66 10.99 10.28
CA ASN A 79 -4.66 12.05 10.38
C ASN A 79 -5.88 11.81 9.47
N ILE A 80 -5.82 10.89 8.50
CA ILE A 80 -6.94 10.57 7.59
C ILE A 80 -8.23 10.28 8.39
N GLU A 81 -8.12 9.50 9.48
CA GLU A 81 -9.26 9.16 10.35
C GLU A 81 -9.76 10.38 11.13
N ASN A 82 -8.87 11.16 11.74
CA ASN A 82 -9.25 12.36 12.50
C ASN A 82 -9.94 13.41 11.61
N LEU A 83 -9.50 13.52 10.35
CA LEU A 83 -10.08 14.39 9.34
C LEU A 83 -11.32 13.79 8.66
N LYS A 84 -11.69 12.54 9.01
CA LYS A 84 -12.84 11.78 8.46
C LYS A 84 -12.78 11.58 6.95
N LEU A 85 -11.59 11.33 6.41
CA LEU A 85 -11.35 11.22 4.97
C LEU A 85 -11.43 9.77 4.45
N TRP A 86 -11.34 8.75 5.32
CA TRP A 86 -11.45 7.34 4.92
C TRP A 86 -12.74 7.03 4.14
N PRO A 87 -13.95 7.45 4.56
CA PRO A 87 -15.16 7.15 3.82
C PRO A 87 -15.13 7.70 2.39
N SER A 88 -14.64 8.93 2.21
CA SER A 88 -14.51 9.54 0.89
C SER A 88 -13.48 8.83 0.02
N LEU A 89 -12.34 8.43 0.59
CA LEU A 89 -11.30 7.67 -0.13
C LEU A 89 -11.81 6.28 -0.55
N ILE A 90 -12.51 5.58 0.34
CA ILE A 90 -13.09 4.25 0.08
C ILE A 90 -14.16 4.33 -1.00
N ALA A 91 -15.01 5.38 -0.99
CA ALA A 91 -16.03 5.57 -2.01
C ALA A 91 -15.45 5.64 -3.43
N GLN A 92 -14.20 6.07 -3.58
CA GLN A 92 -13.52 6.12 -4.88
C GLN A 92 -13.13 4.76 -5.44
N LEU A 93 -13.32 3.66 -4.70
CA LEU A 93 -13.14 2.29 -5.20
C LEU A 93 -14.40 1.74 -5.91
N ASP A 94 -15.54 2.44 -5.82
CA ASP A 94 -16.84 1.99 -6.37
C ASP A 94 -16.75 1.74 -7.87
N THR A 95 -17.50 0.75 -8.37
CA THR A 95 -17.54 0.36 -9.78
C THR A 95 -18.03 1.47 -10.72
N LYS A 96 -18.72 2.49 -10.20
CA LYS A 96 -19.19 3.66 -10.97
C LYS A 96 -18.09 4.71 -11.15
N VAL A 97 -17.01 4.63 -10.39
CA VAL A 97 -15.86 5.53 -10.51
C VAL A 97 -14.98 5.05 -11.67
N PRO A 98 -14.41 5.95 -12.49
CA PRO A 98 -13.47 5.56 -13.53
C PRO A 98 -12.25 4.80 -12.97
N ASP A 99 -11.78 3.79 -13.70
CA ASP A 99 -10.68 2.93 -13.25
C ASP A 99 -9.41 3.70 -12.88
N SER A 100 -9.06 4.78 -13.59
CA SER A 100 -7.87 5.58 -13.23
C SER A 100 -7.98 6.23 -11.86
N LEU A 101 -9.17 6.69 -11.42
CA LEU A 101 -9.35 7.21 -10.05
C LEU A 101 -9.36 6.09 -9.01
N ARG A 102 -9.90 4.92 -9.36
CA ARG A 102 -9.86 3.73 -8.49
C ARG A 102 -8.42 3.27 -8.25
N VAL A 103 -7.55 3.38 -9.26
CA VAL A 103 -6.10 3.11 -9.16
C VAL A 103 -5.47 4.02 -8.10
N TYR A 104 -5.72 5.34 -8.16
CA TYR A 104 -5.21 6.27 -7.15
C TYR A 104 -5.77 5.99 -5.76
N ALA A 105 -7.06 5.68 -5.64
CA ALA A 105 -7.67 5.35 -4.35
C ALA A 105 -7.00 4.11 -3.71
N ALA A 106 -6.80 3.04 -4.48
CA ALA A 106 -6.08 1.86 -4.03
C ALA A 106 -4.61 2.15 -3.69
N SER A 107 -3.95 3.04 -4.45
CA SER A 107 -2.58 3.50 -4.17
C SER A 107 -2.49 4.23 -2.84
N CYS A 108 -3.38 5.20 -2.60
CA CYS A 108 -3.44 5.98 -1.37
C CYS A 108 -3.69 5.09 -0.15
N ILE A 109 -4.60 4.11 -0.25
CA ILE A 109 -4.82 3.12 0.82
C ILE A 109 -3.53 2.34 1.09
N ALA A 110 -2.87 1.86 0.04
CA ALA A 110 -1.64 1.07 0.17
C ALA A 110 -0.51 1.84 0.87
N ILE A 111 -0.37 3.13 0.57
CA ILE A 111 0.66 4.01 1.14
C ILE A 111 0.33 4.37 2.58
N ALA A 112 -0.89 4.84 2.85
CA ALA A 112 -1.27 5.29 4.20
C ALA A 112 -1.06 4.22 5.27
N VAL A 113 -1.34 2.95 4.94
CA VAL A 113 -1.26 1.82 5.88
C VAL A 113 0.08 1.07 5.83
N GLN A 114 1.00 1.43 4.93
CA GLN A 114 2.27 0.72 4.77
C GLN A 114 3.15 0.88 6.01
N ASN A 115 3.43 -0.23 6.70
CA ASN A 115 4.23 -0.25 7.93
C ASN A 115 3.69 0.72 9.02
N ASN A 116 2.38 0.98 9.02
CA ASN A 116 1.75 1.94 9.91
C ASN A 116 0.57 1.29 10.68
N PRO A 117 0.82 0.71 11.87
CA PRO A 117 -0.21 0.03 12.67
C PRO A 117 -1.42 0.90 12.98
N LYS A 118 -1.21 2.20 13.25
CA LYS A 118 -2.32 3.10 13.54
C LYS A 118 -3.23 3.28 12.33
N ALA A 119 -2.67 3.54 11.15
CA ALA A 119 -3.47 3.67 9.93
C ALA A 119 -4.08 2.33 9.49
N GLN A 120 -3.42 1.19 9.74
CA GLN A 120 -3.98 -0.15 9.53
C GLN A 120 -5.25 -0.35 10.38
N ASP A 121 -5.17 -0.07 11.70
CA ASP A 121 -6.31 -0.12 12.60
C ASP A 121 -7.43 0.82 12.18
N ASP A 122 -7.08 2.08 11.87
CA ASP A 122 -8.02 3.11 11.47
C ASP A 122 -8.76 2.70 10.17
N PHE A 123 -8.06 2.17 9.16
CA PHE A 123 -8.66 1.63 7.94
C PHE A 123 -9.59 0.44 8.22
N LEU A 124 -9.20 -0.48 9.11
CA LEU A 124 -9.99 -1.67 9.44
C LEU A 124 -11.31 -1.35 10.18
N ARG A 125 -11.44 -0.17 10.80
CA ARG A 125 -12.72 0.32 11.33
C ARG A 125 -13.76 0.60 10.24
N HIS A 126 -13.34 0.67 8.98
CA HIS A 126 -14.20 0.80 7.80
C HIS A 126 -14.27 -0.55 7.06
N PRO A 127 -15.03 -1.54 7.57
CA PRO A 127 -14.97 -2.93 7.08
C PRO A 127 -15.35 -3.08 5.61
N GLU A 128 -16.18 -2.20 5.07
CA GLU A 128 -16.54 -2.20 3.65
C GLU A 128 -15.36 -1.83 2.75
N GLY A 129 -14.43 -0.98 3.23
CA GLY A 129 -13.22 -0.63 2.49
C GLY A 129 -12.33 -1.84 2.26
N PHE A 130 -12.01 -2.59 3.33
CA PHE A 130 -11.15 -3.76 3.16
C PHE A 130 -11.83 -4.88 2.36
N LYS A 131 -13.14 -5.12 2.54
CA LYS A 131 -13.91 -6.06 1.71
C LYS A 131 -13.84 -5.69 0.24
N GLN A 132 -13.98 -4.41 -0.09
CA GLN A 132 -13.95 -3.93 -1.46
C GLN A 132 -12.57 -4.11 -2.10
N VAL A 133 -11.49 -3.81 -1.37
CA VAL A 133 -10.12 -4.07 -1.84
C VAL A 133 -9.90 -5.56 -2.13
N LEU A 134 -10.39 -6.45 -1.25
CA LEU A 134 -10.29 -7.90 -1.48
C LEU A 134 -11.10 -8.35 -2.71
N ALA A 135 -12.32 -7.84 -2.88
CA ALA A 135 -13.15 -8.16 -4.04
C ALA A 135 -12.49 -7.75 -5.36
N LEU A 136 -11.87 -6.57 -5.39
CA LEU A 136 -11.12 -6.09 -6.57
C LEU A 136 -9.87 -6.92 -6.83
N ALA A 137 -9.17 -7.35 -5.78
CA ALA A 137 -8.01 -8.23 -5.92
C ALA A 137 -8.37 -9.66 -6.36
N GLU A 138 -9.62 -10.11 -6.16
CA GLU A 138 -10.09 -11.41 -6.64
C GLU A 138 -10.50 -11.37 -8.13
N ASP A 139 -10.95 -10.21 -8.60
CA ASP A 139 -11.39 -10.00 -9.99
C ASP A 139 -10.22 -9.70 -10.92
N SER A 140 -9.71 -10.75 -11.58
CA SER A 140 -8.63 -10.61 -12.56
C SER A 140 -9.06 -9.99 -13.90
N SER A 141 -10.33 -9.60 -14.07
CA SER A 141 -10.85 -8.98 -15.30
C SER A 141 -10.84 -7.45 -15.29
N ILE A 142 -10.61 -6.83 -14.11
CA ILE A 142 -10.50 -5.38 -13.99
C ILE A 142 -9.19 -4.85 -14.60
N ASP A 143 -9.08 -3.53 -14.68
CA ASP A 143 -7.85 -2.87 -15.08
C ASP A 143 -6.61 -3.43 -14.34
N LYS A 144 -5.56 -3.72 -15.12
CA LYS A 144 -4.37 -4.40 -14.62
C LYS A 144 -3.67 -3.57 -13.53
N GLU A 145 -3.62 -2.26 -13.68
CA GLU A 145 -2.98 -1.40 -12.71
C GLU A 145 -3.80 -1.34 -11.41
N LEU A 146 -5.13 -1.25 -11.52
CA LEU A 146 -6.03 -1.30 -10.37
C LEU A 146 -5.86 -2.60 -9.58
N HIS A 147 -5.83 -3.74 -10.28
CA HIS A 147 -5.60 -5.04 -9.67
C HIS A 147 -4.25 -5.08 -8.92
N LEU A 148 -3.17 -4.60 -9.54
CA LEU A 148 -1.85 -4.55 -8.90
C LEU A 148 -1.81 -3.63 -7.67
N LYS A 149 -2.53 -2.50 -7.68
CA LYS A 149 -2.64 -1.59 -6.53
C LYS A 149 -3.46 -2.19 -5.40
N CYS A 150 -4.54 -2.93 -5.70
CA CYS A 150 -5.30 -3.65 -4.69
C CYS A 150 -4.45 -4.74 -4.01
N LEU A 151 -3.66 -5.50 -4.77
CA LEU A 151 -2.72 -6.48 -4.20
C LEU A 151 -1.64 -5.79 -3.34
N SER A 152 -1.13 -4.64 -3.76
CA SER A 152 -0.23 -3.82 -2.92
C SER A 152 -0.89 -3.41 -1.61
N ALA A 153 -2.11 -2.87 -1.67
CA ALA A 153 -2.87 -2.44 -0.51
C ALA A 153 -3.08 -3.58 0.49
N ILE A 154 -3.45 -4.77 0.03
CA ILE A 154 -3.57 -5.97 0.88
C ILE A 154 -2.23 -6.26 1.56
N SER A 155 -1.13 -6.30 0.80
CA SER A 155 0.17 -6.59 1.39
C SER A 155 0.60 -5.56 2.44
N SER A 156 0.23 -4.27 2.27
CA SER A 156 0.46 -3.22 3.26
C SER A 156 -0.42 -3.39 4.50
N VAL A 157 -1.72 -3.68 4.32
CA VAL A 157 -2.68 -3.86 5.41
C VAL A 157 -2.32 -5.05 6.31
N LEU A 158 -1.85 -6.16 5.72
CA LEU A 158 -1.56 -7.40 6.47
C LEU A 158 -0.23 -7.40 7.23
N ARG A 159 0.75 -6.63 6.75
CA ARG A 159 2.14 -6.74 7.21
C ARG A 159 2.23 -6.38 8.70
N ASN A 160 2.80 -7.31 9.47
CA ASN A 160 3.01 -7.22 10.92
C ASN A 160 1.70 -6.92 11.71
N HIS A 161 0.53 -7.25 11.17
CA HIS A 161 -0.76 -6.85 11.74
C HIS A 161 -1.71 -8.05 11.90
N GLN A 162 -1.73 -8.66 13.08
CA GLN A 162 -2.50 -9.89 13.35
C GLN A 162 -4.00 -9.72 13.13
N GLU A 163 -4.60 -8.61 13.56
CA GLU A 163 -6.04 -8.38 13.37
C GLU A 163 -6.42 -8.18 11.90
N ALA A 164 -5.50 -7.63 11.09
CA ALA A 164 -5.71 -7.51 9.65
C ALA A 164 -5.71 -8.88 8.98
N TYR A 165 -4.77 -9.74 9.37
CA TYR A 165 -4.73 -11.14 8.93
C TYR A 165 -6.00 -11.89 9.34
N ASN A 166 -6.44 -11.76 10.60
CA ASN A 166 -7.67 -12.40 11.07
C ASN A 166 -8.85 -11.99 10.18
N ARG A 167 -8.94 -10.71 9.82
CA ARG A 167 -10.01 -10.21 8.95
C ARG A 167 -9.89 -10.72 7.51
N PHE A 168 -8.68 -10.78 6.97
CA PHE A 168 -8.40 -11.34 5.64
C PHE A 168 -8.84 -12.81 5.57
N ASP A 169 -8.48 -13.60 6.56
CA ASP A 169 -8.83 -15.01 6.65
C ASP A 169 -10.36 -15.22 6.77
N GLN A 170 -11.03 -14.45 7.64
CA GLN A 170 -12.50 -14.45 7.77
C GLN A 170 -13.23 -14.11 6.46
N LEU A 171 -12.62 -13.27 5.63
CA LEU A 171 -13.17 -12.84 4.34
C LEU A 171 -12.75 -13.75 3.18
N ASN A 172 -12.18 -14.94 3.45
CA ASN A 172 -11.67 -15.87 2.44
C ASN A 172 -10.56 -15.29 1.54
N GLY A 173 -9.76 -14.37 2.06
CA GLY A 173 -8.72 -13.66 1.32
C GLY A 173 -7.65 -14.57 0.69
N TRP A 174 -7.47 -15.79 1.21
CA TRP A 174 -6.57 -16.79 0.63
C TRP A 174 -6.83 -17.08 -0.85
N LYS A 175 -8.06 -16.90 -1.35
CA LYS A 175 -8.39 -17.06 -2.78
C LYS A 175 -7.63 -16.12 -3.72
N ILE A 176 -7.08 -15.03 -3.19
CA ILE A 176 -6.27 -14.05 -3.92
C ILE A 176 -4.85 -14.57 -4.17
N LEU A 177 -4.35 -15.48 -3.32
CA LEU A 177 -3.01 -16.06 -3.40
C LEU A 177 -2.90 -17.15 -4.46
N LYS A 178 -3.32 -16.84 -5.70
CA LYS A 178 -3.16 -17.72 -6.85
C LYS A 178 -1.70 -17.68 -7.31
N PHE A 179 -0.93 -18.71 -6.96
CA PHE A 179 0.48 -18.86 -7.36
C PHE A 179 0.64 -19.27 -8.84
N ASN A 180 0.14 -18.41 -9.74
CA ASN A 180 0.15 -18.62 -11.18
C ASN A 180 1.55 -18.39 -11.77
N LYS A 181 2.19 -19.47 -12.22
CA LYS A 181 3.53 -19.46 -12.84
C LYS A 181 3.60 -18.68 -14.16
N ASP A 182 2.49 -18.57 -14.88
CA ASP A 182 2.44 -17.91 -16.18
C ASP A 182 2.16 -16.40 -16.06
N ALA A 183 1.90 -15.91 -14.85
CA ALA A 183 1.71 -14.48 -14.60
C ALA A 183 2.98 -13.67 -14.86
N ASP A 184 2.82 -12.40 -15.21
CA ASP A 184 3.95 -11.48 -15.34
C ASP A 184 4.64 -11.19 -14.00
N HIS A 185 5.87 -10.69 -14.06
CA HIS A 185 6.69 -10.45 -12.87
C HIS A 185 6.06 -9.47 -11.87
N LYS A 186 5.29 -8.46 -12.33
CA LYS A 186 4.64 -7.50 -11.42
C LYS A 186 3.58 -8.21 -10.59
N SER A 187 2.74 -9.02 -11.23
CA SER A 187 1.72 -9.83 -10.56
C SER A 187 2.33 -10.83 -9.58
N LYS A 188 3.41 -11.54 -9.99
CA LYS A 188 4.15 -12.48 -9.13
C LYS A 188 4.70 -11.79 -7.87
N ILE A 189 5.35 -10.63 -8.03
CA ILE A 189 5.88 -9.85 -6.89
C ILE A 189 4.77 -9.49 -5.91
N ARG A 190 3.59 -9.09 -6.41
CA ARG A 190 2.47 -8.69 -5.54
C ARG A 190 1.91 -9.87 -4.74
N VAL A 191 1.70 -11.02 -5.36
CA VAL A 191 1.24 -12.24 -4.67
C VAL A 191 2.28 -12.72 -3.64
N LEU A 192 3.57 -12.73 -4.00
CA LEU A 192 4.66 -13.03 -3.05
C LEU A 192 4.72 -12.01 -1.90
N SER A 193 4.40 -10.74 -2.17
CA SER A 193 4.36 -9.69 -1.13
C SER A 193 3.24 -9.88 -0.13
N ILE A 194 2.06 -10.35 -0.58
CA ILE A 194 0.95 -10.74 0.29
C ILE A 194 1.35 -11.97 1.11
N MET A 195 1.95 -13.00 0.50
CA MET A 195 2.39 -14.19 1.22
C MET A 195 3.41 -13.85 2.33
N SER A 196 4.40 -13.03 2.00
CA SER A 196 5.37 -12.54 2.99
C SER A 196 4.73 -11.71 4.12
N ALA A 197 3.68 -10.93 3.81
CA ALA A 197 2.90 -10.21 4.81
C ALA A 197 2.07 -11.15 5.70
N VAL A 198 1.47 -12.20 5.13
CA VAL A 198 0.78 -13.25 5.91
C VAL A 198 1.75 -13.94 6.88
N LEU A 199 2.94 -14.33 6.42
CA LEU A 199 3.97 -14.96 7.25
C LEU A 199 4.50 -14.06 8.37
N SER A 200 4.47 -12.74 8.17
CA SER A 200 4.88 -11.78 9.21
C SER A 200 3.99 -11.79 10.46
N THR A 201 2.83 -12.46 10.40
CA THR A 201 1.92 -12.67 11.54
C THR A 201 2.07 -14.08 12.14
N GLY A 202 3.22 -14.73 11.93
CA GLY A 202 3.49 -16.09 12.39
C GLY A 202 2.91 -17.19 11.49
N LEU A 203 3.14 -18.44 11.89
CA LEU A 203 2.69 -19.64 11.20
C LEU A 203 1.89 -20.52 12.18
N ASP A 204 0.69 -20.93 11.76
CA ASP A 204 -0.17 -21.87 12.47
C ASP A 204 -0.54 -23.04 11.53
N ASP A 205 -1.25 -24.04 12.04
CA ASP A 205 -1.65 -25.22 11.27
C ASP A 205 -2.50 -24.86 10.04
N LYS A 206 -3.33 -23.81 10.15
CA LYS A 206 -4.20 -23.37 9.06
C LYS A 206 -3.41 -22.72 7.93
N LYS A 207 -2.50 -21.79 8.26
CA LYS A 207 -1.55 -21.18 7.31
C LYS A 207 -0.69 -22.24 6.66
N THR A 208 -0.19 -23.18 7.45
CA THR A 208 0.64 -24.31 6.97
C THR A 208 -0.11 -25.12 5.92
N LYS A 209 -1.37 -25.47 6.21
CA LYS A 209 -2.23 -26.17 5.26
C LYS A 209 -2.48 -25.37 3.99
N HIS A 210 -2.79 -24.07 4.09
CA HIS A 210 -2.96 -23.23 2.90
C HIS A 210 -1.69 -23.16 2.03
N ILE A 211 -0.51 -23.03 2.65
CA ILE A 211 0.78 -23.02 1.96
C ILE A 211 1.02 -24.33 1.20
N GLN A 212 0.66 -25.46 1.81
CA GLN A 212 0.75 -26.80 1.19
C GLN A 212 -0.25 -26.98 0.05
N ASP A 213 -1.53 -26.66 0.28
CA ASP A 213 -2.61 -26.84 -0.69
C ASP A 213 -2.38 -25.99 -1.96
N GLU A 214 -1.87 -24.76 -1.80
CA GLU A 214 -1.56 -23.85 -2.91
C GLU A 214 -0.20 -24.13 -3.57
N ASN A 215 0.57 -25.12 -3.10
CA ASN A 215 1.90 -25.49 -3.61
C ASN A 215 2.88 -24.30 -3.70
N LEU A 216 2.93 -23.45 -2.66
CA LEU A 216 3.80 -22.26 -2.62
C LEU A 216 5.26 -22.60 -2.97
N THR A 217 5.81 -23.68 -2.40
CA THR A 217 7.21 -24.08 -2.64
C THR A 217 7.49 -24.32 -4.12
N ASN A 218 6.57 -24.96 -4.82
CA ASN A 218 6.70 -25.22 -6.25
C ASN A 218 6.67 -23.93 -7.08
N PHE A 219 5.89 -22.94 -6.65
CA PHE A 219 5.89 -21.61 -7.25
C PHE A 219 7.18 -20.84 -6.98
N ILE A 220 7.69 -20.85 -5.74
CA ILE A 220 8.99 -20.26 -5.37
C ILE A 220 10.10 -20.84 -6.25
N VAL A 221 10.15 -22.17 -6.39
CA VAL A 221 11.13 -22.83 -7.26
C VAL A 221 10.99 -22.40 -8.72
N SER A 222 9.75 -22.21 -9.20
CA SER A 222 9.51 -21.76 -10.57
C SER A 222 10.03 -20.35 -10.86
N VAL A 223 10.07 -19.46 -9.87
CA VAL A 223 10.60 -18.09 -10.06
C VAL A 223 12.13 -18.01 -9.95
N MET A 224 12.77 -19.00 -9.32
CA MET A 224 14.23 -19.09 -9.20
C MET A 224 14.87 -19.65 -10.49
N GLN A 225 14.92 -18.81 -11.53
CA GLN A 225 15.55 -19.10 -12.83
C GLN A 225 16.73 -18.16 -13.10
N LYS A 226 17.69 -18.61 -13.91
CA LYS A 226 18.89 -17.83 -14.30
C LYS A 226 18.56 -16.52 -15.01
N ASP A 227 17.48 -16.51 -15.79
CA ASP A 227 16.93 -15.37 -16.52
C ASP A 227 15.68 -14.80 -15.83
N GLY A 228 15.42 -15.20 -14.57
CA GLY A 228 14.28 -14.75 -13.79
C GLY A 228 14.38 -13.28 -13.36
N HIS A 229 13.23 -12.67 -13.09
CA HIS A 229 13.17 -11.30 -12.60
C HIS A 229 13.73 -11.20 -11.17
N ILE A 230 14.79 -10.41 -10.96
CA ILE A 230 15.51 -10.25 -9.69
C ILE A 230 14.57 -10.03 -8.49
N GLY A 231 13.66 -9.06 -8.57
CA GLY A 231 12.71 -8.79 -7.47
C GLY A 231 11.74 -9.94 -7.15
N CYS A 232 11.47 -10.86 -8.08
CA CYS A 232 10.70 -12.07 -7.76
C CYS A 232 11.58 -13.06 -6.99
N ILE A 233 12.84 -13.21 -7.41
CA ILE A 233 13.82 -14.10 -6.79
C ILE A 233 14.11 -13.63 -5.37
N ASP A 234 14.44 -12.35 -5.15
CA ASP A 234 14.64 -11.79 -3.80
C ASP A 234 13.45 -12.05 -2.91
N LYS A 235 12.23 -11.86 -3.42
CA LYS A 235 11.03 -12.08 -2.63
C LYS A 235 10.81 -13.55 -2.30
N ALA A 236 11.14 -14.45 -3.22
CA ALA A 236 11.12 -15.89 -2.99
C ALA A 236 12.16 -16.31 -1.94
N LEU A 237 13.39 -15.80 -2.00
CA LEU A 237 14.44 -16.05 -1.01
C LEU A 237 14.01 -15.57 0.38
N ASN A 238 13.46 -14.36 0.48
CA ASN A 238 12.91 -13.84 1.72
C ASN A 238 11.81 -14.75 2.31
N ILE A 239 10.91 -15.28 1.47
CA ILE A 239 9.87 -16.21 1.94
C ILE A 239 10.44 -17.54 2.41
N ILE A 240 11.46 -18.10 1.73
CA ILE A 240 12.15 -19.32 2.18
C ILE A 240 12.72 -19.10 3.59
N THR A 241 13.38 -17.96 3.80
CA THR A 241 13.93 -17.56 5.10
C THR A 241 12.82 -17.42 6.15
N GLN A 242 11.72 -16.74 5.84
CA GLN A 242 10.57 -16.60 6.75
C GLN A 242 9.97 -17.96 7.14
N LEU A 243 9.74 -18.85 6.16
CA LEU A 243 9.19 -20.18 6.40
C LEU A 243 10.11 -21.01 7.31
N SER A 244 11.43 -20.94 7.10
CA SER A 244 12.40 -21.63 7.95
C SER A 244 12.42 -21.10 9.39
N GLN A 245 12.45 -19.77 9.56
CA GLN A 245 12.38 -19.14 10.89
C GLN A 245 11.10 -19.51 11.64
N LEU A 246 10.00 -19.65 10.90
CA LEU A 246 8.70 -20.08 11.42
C LEU A 246 8.58 -21.61 11.56
N LYS A 247 9.65 -22.36 11.31
CA LYS A 247 9.73 -23.83 11.42
C LYS A 247 8.69 -24.55 10.54
N TYR A 248 8.44 -24.03 9.34
CA TYR A 248 7.59 -24.69 8.36
C TYR A 248 8.11 -26.11 8.06
N PRO A 249 7.27 -27.14 8.10
CA PRO A 249 7.68 -28.53 7.95
C PRO A 249 7.86 -28.89 6.47
N PHE A 250 8.96 -28.44 5.87
CA PHE A 250 9.29 -28.81 4.49
C PHE A 250 9.41 -30.33 4.33
N SER A 251 8.80 -30.87 3.27
CA SER A 251 9.02 -32.24 2.84
C SER A 251 10.41 -32.42 2.21
N ALA A 252 10.90 -33.65 2.15
CA ALA A 252 12.19 -33.95 1.52
C ALA A 252 12.23 -33.54 0.03
N THR A 253 11.09 -33.67 -0.68
CA THR A 253 10.96 -33.23 -2.08
C THR A 253 11.04 -31.72 -2.19
N GLU A 254 10.34 -30.98 -1.32
CA GLU A 254 10.41 -29.52 -1.29
C GLU A 254 11.83 -29.01 -1.01
N ILE A 255 12.54 -29.63 -0.05
CA ILE A 255 13.94 -29.29 0.22
C ILE A 255 14.78 -29.52 -1.04
N SER A 256 14.66 -30.68 -1.68
CA SER A 256 15.42 -31.01 -2.89
C SER A 256 15.16 -30.04 -4.06
N ASP A 257 13.90 -29.63 -4.26
CA ASP A 257 13.54 -28.67 -5.31
C ASP A 257 14.07 -27.26 -4.99
N LEU A 258 14.07 -26.86 -3.71
CA LEU A 258 14.62 -25.58 -3.26
C LEU A 258 16.14 -25.53 -3.44
N VAL A 259 16.88 -26.61 -3.13
CA VAL A 259 18.32 -26.73 -3.39
C VAL A 259 18.60 -26.46 -4.87
N GLN A 260 17.92 -27.16 -5.77
CA GLN A 260 18.09 -26.98 -7.21
C GLN A 260 17.77 -25.56 -7.67
N GLY A 261 16.72 -24.95 -7.11
CA GLY A 261 16.37 -23.57 -7.40
C GLY A 261 17.43 -22.57 -6.96
N LEU A 262 18.00 -22.76 -5.75
CA LEU A 262 19.07 -21.92 -5.21
C LEU A 262 20.35 -22.03 -6.05
N GLU A 263 20.71 -23.23 -6.50
CA GLU A 263 21.85 -23.44 -7.42
C GLU A 263 21.66 -22.70 -8.74
N ARG A 264 20.44 -22.63 -9.28
CA ARG A 264 20.17 -21.90 -10.53
C ARG A 264 20.43 -20.41 -10.40
N VAL A 265 20.14 -19.80 -9.25
CA VAL A 265 20.26 -18.35 -9.06
C VAL A 265 21.59 -17.92 -8.46
N GLU A 266 22.52 -18.85 -8.23
CA GLU A 266 23.83 -18.55 -7.63
C GLU A 266 24.64 -17.55 -8.46
N ASP A 267 24.58 -17.67 -9.78
CA ASP A 267 25.27 -16.77 -10.71
C ASP A 267 24.72 -15.32 -10.63
N LEU A 268 23.54 -15.14 -10.02
CA LEU A 268 22.90 -13.83 -9.84
C LEU A 268 23.19 -13.21 -8.47
N ARG A 269 24.02 -13.84 -7.61
CA ARG A 269 24.31 -13.41 -6.23
C ARG A 269 24.61 -11.91 -6.07
N ASP A 270 25.32 -11.31 -7.02
CA ASP A 270 25.73 -9.89 -6.93
C ASP A 270 24.58 -8.91 -7.23
N GLN A 271 23.46 -9.42 -7.73
CA GLN A 271 22.22 -8.67 -7.98
C GLN A 271 21.14 -8.95 -6.93
N LEU A 272 21.35 -9.94 -6.06
CA LEU A 272 20.39 -10.40 -5.06
C LEU A 272 20.74 -9.90 -3.67
N THR A 273 19.77 -9.96 -2.78
CA THR A 273 19.97 -9.71 -1.36
C THR A 273 20.80 -10.85 -0.76
N LEU A 274 22.09 -10.60 -0.57
CA LEU A 274 23.06 -11.62 -0.12
C LEU A 274 22.66 -12.30 1.19
N ASP A 275 22.10 -11.55 2.14
CA ASP A 275 21.67 -12.08 3.43
C ASP A 275 20.50 -13.07 3.27
N ASP A 276 19.53 -12.75 2.42
CA ASP A 276 18.40 -13.64 2.12
C ASP A 276 18.87 -14.89 1.36
N LEU A 277 19.81 -14.75 0.41
CA LEU A 277 20.39 -15.89 -0.32
C LEU A 277 21.17 -16.83 0.63
N HIS A 278 22.00 -16.27 1.52
CA HIS A 278 22.73 -17.05 2.51
C HIS A 278 21.79 -17.73 3.51
N ALA A 279 20.79 -17.00 4.02
CA ALA A 279 19.80 -17.56 4.92
C ALA A 279 19.02 -18.70 4.26
N ALA A 280 18.55 -18.52 3.02
CA ALA A 280 17.84 -19.55 2.26
C ALA A 280 18.68 -20.81 2.04
N LYS A 281 20.00 -20.68 1.78
CA LYS A 281 20.91 -21.84 1.66
C LYS A 281 21.06 -22.62 2.96
N GLN A 282 21.07 -21.94 4.10
CA GLN A 282 21.13 -22.62 5.40
C GLN A 282 19.87 -23.44 5.69
N VAL A 283 18.72 -23.08 5.12
CA VAL A 283 17.46 -23.82 5.29
C VAL A 283 17.52 -25.21 4.65
N VAL A 284 18.24 -25.32 3.54
CA VAL A 284 18.24 -26.53 2.69
C VAL A 284 19.49 -27.40 2.85
N SER A 285 20.41 -26.99 3.75
CA SER A 285 21.64 -27.72 4.11
C SER A 285 21.40 -28.66 5.28
#